data_AF-A0AB94IQV0-F1
#
_entry.id   AF-A0AB94IQV0-F1
#
_cell.length_a   1.000
_cell.length_b   1.000
_cell.length_c   1.000
_cell.angle_alpha   90.00
_cell.angle_beta   90.00
_cell.angle_gamma   90.00
#
_symmetry.space_group_name_H-M   'P 1'
#
loop_
_entity.id
_entity.type
_entity.pdbx_description
1 polymer ?
#
loop_
_entity_poly.entity_id
_entity_poly.type
_entity_poly.pdbx_seq_one_letter_code
_entity_poly.pdbx_strand_id
1 'polypeptide(L)'
;MPNSINERIKNRRKELHMSQADLANQVGLKPPAISQYESGARRPSYEALRKLSFALKVSTEYLVSGINTEQTQSPLEHDDRVMLRIVNSLSQQNKEKLVEYATFLATGRKVKIDALFETPSEYAKYYLEEKIEHSLPIDIYRLAKDLGIRIFEDDLDEGEGILIQIDHPIILLDRKIPYETRRKFTLALLIGHYILPWHLKSSYISRKYDKNTKHNEEIKQGKHEETLFGHSTLLTEEVEEMEANQFAFNLLMPAKDLKSDIIDKNDTMEKLKELADKKYNVSLFVLLNRLVDFADEIYSVVQSQDSKIIKSFPGKRSLISFGEIDSRSKAASFFNNPSVKEEIRKGEVPASCWFNDAVENEMVFEQSIFNPKMGRVLTLLTFKK
;
A
#
# COMPACT_ATOMS: atom_id res chain seq x y z
N MET A 1 21.27 18.53 30.50
CA MET A 1 20.41 19.70 30.25
C MET A 1 20.69 20.17 28.83
N PRO A 2 19.69 20.41 27.96
CA PRO A 2 19.96 20.99 26.65
C PRO A 2 20.63 22.35 26.83
N ASN A 3 21.76 22.58 26.16
CA ASN A 3 22.55 23.82 26.22
C ASN A 3 21.66 25.05 26.06
N SER A 4 21.87 26.12 26.82
CA SER A 4 21.05 27.34 26.72
C SER A 4 21.14 27.99 25.33
N ILE A 5 20.16 28.82 24.98
CA ILE A 5 20.08 29.49 23.66
C ILE A 5 21.35 30.24 23.28
N ASN A 6 21.99 30.92 24.23
CA ASN A 6 23.23 31.65 24.01
C ASN A 6 24.40 30.71 23.66
N GLU A 7 24.48 29.54 24.31
CA GLU A 7 25.48 28.52 24.00
C GLU A 7 25.22 27.88 22.64
N ARG A 8 23.95 27.63 22.28
CA ARG A 8 23.59 27.08 20.95
C ARG A 8 23.97 28.01 19.81
N ILE A 9 23.70 29.32 19.96
CA ILE A 9 24.11 30.35 18.98
C ILE A 9 25.63 30.35 18.81
N LYS A 10 26.35 30.39 19.94
CA LYS A 10 27.82 30.45 19.97
C LYS A 10 28.47 29.20 19.39
N ASN A 11 27.98 28.02 19.75
CA ASN A 11 28.52 26.74 19.28
C ASN A 11 28.27 26.58 17.79
N ARG A 12 27.05 26.85 17.31
CA ARG A 12 26.74 26.73 15.88
C ARG A 12 27.54 27.72 15.03
N ARG A 13 27.75 28.95 15.51
CA ARG A 13 28.62 29.92 14.83
C ARG A 13 30.06 29.38 14.69
N LYS A 14 30.59 28.77 15.75
CA LYS A 14 31.94 28.19 15.75
C LYS A 14 32.05 26.96 14.84
N GLU A 15 31.03 26.10 14.82
CA GLU A 15 30.95 24.95 13.89
C GLU A 15 30.97 25.40 12.42
N LEU A 16 30.38 26.57 12.13
CA LEU A 16 30.40 27.18 10.80
C LEU A 16 31.65 28.02 10.53
N HIS A 17 32.64 28.00 11.43
CA HIS A 17 33.89 28.77 11.32
C HIS A 17 33.70 30.28 11.12
N MET A 18 32.63 30.86 11.65
CA MET A 18 32.31 32.29 11.52
C MET A 18 32.83 33.10 12.72
N SER A 19 33.31 34.33 12.50
CA SER A 19 33.53 35.29 13.59
C SER A 19 32.21 35.92 14.06
N GLN A 20 32.20 36.56 15.23
CA GLN A 20 31.02 37.32 15.68
C GLN A 20 30.69 38.48 14.74
N ALA A 21 31.70 39.06 14.08
CA ALA A 21 31.50 40.10 13.08
C ALA A 21 30.86 39.55 11.80
N ASP A 22 31.26 38.35 11.36
CA ASP A 22 30.68 37.71 10.17
C ASP A 22 29.21 37.37 10.40
N LEU A 23 28.88 36.80 11.56
CA LEU A 23 27.51 36.51 11.91
C LEU A 23 26.67 37.79 11.96
N ALA A 24 27.20 38.85 12.59
CA ALA A 24 26.54 40.15 12.67
C ALA A 24 26.22 40.74 11.29
N ASN A 25 27.20 40.72 10.38
CA ASN A 25 27.03 41.17 9.00
C ASN A 25 25.95 40.37 8.26
N GLN A 26 25.94 39.04 8.43
CA GLN A 26 24.97 38.18 7.73
C GLN A 26 23.53 38.35 8.25
N VAL A 27 23.34 38.68 9.53
CA VAL A 27 22.00 38.92 10.10
C VAL A 27 21.57 40.40 10.07
N GLY A 28 22.44 41.30 9.57
CA GLY A 28 22.18 42.75 9.56
C GLY A 28 22.13 43.38 10.96
N LEU A 29 22.96 42.88 11.89
CA LEU A 29 23.12 43.43 13.24
C LEU A 29 24.55 43.94 13.45
N LYS A 30 24.78 44.67 14.55
CA LYS A 30 26.12 45.11 14.94
C LYS A 30 26.83 44.00 15.76
N PRO A 31 28.16 43.81 15.63
CA PRO A 31 28.91 42.78 16.37
C PRO A 31 28.68 42.75 17.89
N PRO A 32 28.54 43.90 18.60
CA PRO A 32 28.20 43.90 20.02
C PRO A 32 26.87 43.22 20.36
N ALA A 33 25.88 43.26 19.46
CA ALA A 33 24.59 42.60 19.68
C ALA A 33 24.74 41.07 19.69
N ILE A 34 25.56 40.52 18.77
CA ILE A 34 25.88 39.08 18.74
C ILE A 34 26.62 38.67 20.01
N SER A 35 27.59 39.47 20.45
CA SER A 35 28.32 39.22 21.71
C SER A 35 27.39 39.20 22.93
N GLN A 36 26.45 40.15 23.01
CA GLN A 36 25.43 40.18 24.07
C GLN A 36 24.48 38.96 24.03
N TYR A 37 24.18 38.44 22.84
CA TYR A 37 23.37 37.22 22.70
C TYR A 37 24.13 35.97 23.13
N GLU A 38 25.40 35.82 22.72
CA GLU A 38 26.22 34.64 23.05
C GLU A 38 26.67 34.60 24.51
N SER A 39 26.80 35.76 25.15
CA SER A 39 27.07 35.87 26.59
C SER A 39 25.82 35.68 27.46
N GLY A 40 24.62 35.70 26.87
CA GLY A 40 23.35 35.67 27.60
C GLY A 40 22.97 37.01 28.26
N ALA A 41 23.78 38.06 28.10
CA ALA A 41 23.51 39.40 28.62
C ALA A 41 22.24 40.03 28.03
N ARG A 42 21.87 39.62 26.81
CA ARG A 42 20.63 40.03 26.15
C ARG A 42 19.98 38.83 25.49
N ARG A 43 18.64 38.72 25.57
CA ARG A 43 17.90 37.74 24.79
C ARG A 43 17.58 38.28 23.38
N PRO A 44 17.77 37.50 22.32
CA PRO A 44 17.33 37.88 20.98
C PRO A 44 15.81 38.14 20.96
N SER A 45 15.38 39.16 20.21
CA SER A 45 13.96 39.30 19.85
C SER A 45 13.57 38.17 18.88
N TYR A 46 12.27 37.95 18.68
CA TYR A 46 11.80 36.98 17.69
C TYR A 46 12.35 37.26 16.28
N GLU A 47 12.40 38.52 15.87
CA GLU A 47 12.97 38.92 14.58
C GLU A 47 14.47 38.61 14.48
N ALA A 48 15.24 38.93 15.54
CA ALA A 48 16.66 38.60 15.59
C ALA A 48 16.88 37.08 15.60
N LEU A 49 16.03 36.33 16.29
CA LEU A 49 16.08 34.88 16.36
C LEU A 49 15.84 34.22 14.99
N ARG A 50 14.89 34.72 14.20
CA ARG A 50 14.66 34.26 12.81
C ARG A 50 15.85 34.55 11.90
N LYS A 51 16.44 35.74 12.03
CA LYS A 51 17.63 36.12 11.25
C LYS A 51 18.83 35.23 11.62
N LEU A 52 19.02 34.98 12.92
CA LEU A 52 20.04 34.07 13.43
C LEU A 52 19.84 32.63 12.95
N SER A 53 18.61 32.11 12.98
CA SER A 53 18.34 30.73 12.52
C SER A 53 18.68 30.55 11.05
N PHE A 54 18.40 31.56 10.21
CA PHE A 54 18.79 31.55 8.80
C PHE A 54 20.31 31.58 8.61
N ALA A 55 21.02 32.52 9.26
CA ALA A 55 22.47 32.64 9.12
C ALA A 55 23.23 31.41 9.67
N LEU A 56 22.72 30.81 10.76
CA LEU A 56 23.31 29.64 11.40
C LEU A 56 22.87 28.29 10.80
N LYS A 57 22.04 28.32 9.74
CA LYS A 57 21.55 27.12 9.04
C LYS A 57 20.95 26.09 10.01
N VAL A 58 20.03 26.54 10.87
CA VAL A 58 19.31 25.73 11.85
C VAL A 58 17.88 26.23 11.98
N SER A 59 16.97 25.43 12.53
CA SER A 59 15.61 25.87 12.83
C SER A 59 15.57 26.86 14.01
N THR A 60 14.56 27.74 14.01
CA THR A 60 14.28 28.61 15.16
C THR A 60 13.97 27.80 16.42
N GLU A 61 13.30 26.65 16.24
CA GLU A 61 13.00 25.71 17.31
C GLU A 61 14.28 25.16 17.94
N TYR A 62 15.26 24.69 17.16
CA TYR A 62 16.55 24.23 17.67
C TYR A 62 17.24 25.30 18.51
N LEU A 63 17.24 26.56 18.08
CA LEU A 63 17.82 27.65 18.86
C LEU A 63 17.11 27.88 20.20
N VAL A 64 15.83 27.53 20.34
CA VAL A 64 15.01 27.76 21.54
C VAL A 64 14.92 26.53 22.46
N SER A 65 14.65 25.35 21.90
CA SER A 65 14.43 24.10 22.64
C SER A 65 15.68 23.21 22.69
N GLY A 66 16.59 23.33 21.71
CA GLY A 66 17.73 22.43 21.55
C GLY A 66 17.39 21.09 20.88
N ILE A 67 16.15 20.90 20.42
CA ILE A 67 15.70 19.71 19.70
C ILE A 67 16.13 19.84 18.25
N ASN A 68 16.95 18.90 17.76
CA ASN A 68 17.38 18.86 16.37
C ASN A 68 16.42 17.96 15.59
N THR A 69 15.51 18.56 14.82
CA THR A 69 14.54 17.86 13.96
C THR A 69 15.12 17.47 12.58
N GLU A 70 16.38 17.80 12.27
CA GLU A 70 16.96 17.61 10.93
C GLU A 70 17.76 16.30 10.72
N GLN A 71 17.64 15.28 11.58
CA GLN A 71 18.50 14.08 11.50
C GLN A 71 17.89 12.81 10.88
N THR A 72 16.73 12.83 10.21
CA THR A 72 16.15 11.57 9.68
C THR A 72 15.57 11.56 8.26
N GLN A 73 15.69 12.62 7.46
CA GLN A 73 15.23 12.57 6.06
C GLN A 73 16.20 13.30 5.14
N SER A 74 16.43 12.74 3.95
CA SER A 74 17.17 13.40 2.86
C SER A 74 16.67 14.83 2.67
N PRO A 75 17.54 15.85 2.49
CA PRO A 75 17.08 17.22 2.32
C PRO A 75 16.19 17.30 1.08
N LEU A 76 14.90 17.56 1.30
CA LEU A 76 13.95 17.89 0.23
C LEU A 76 14.55 18.96 -0.69
N GLU A 77 14.31 18.83 -2.00
CA GLU A 77 14.81 19.80 -2.97
C GLU A 77 14.25 21.20 -2.68
N HIS A 78 14.88 22.25 -3.24
CA HIS A 78 14.43 23.62 -2.98
C HIS A 78 12.97 23.82 -3.36
N ASP A 79 12.57 23.28 -4.51
CA ASP A 79 11.22 23.41 -5.06
C ASP A 79 10.18 22.67 -4.20
N ASP A 80 10.51 21.47 -3.69
CA ASP A 80 9.64 20.73 -2.76
C ASP A 80 9.37 21.51 -1.47
N ARG A 81 10.39 22.21 -0.93
CA ARG A 81 10.22 23.04 0.27
C ARG A 81 9.34 24.27 -0.01
N VAL A 82 9.42 24.84 -1.21
CA VAL A 82 8.52 25.92 -1.63
C VAL A 82 7.10 25.40 -1.71
N MET A 83 6.89 24.26 -2.37
CA MET A 83 5.57 23.61 -2.47
C MET A 83 4.98 23.29 -1.10
N LEU A 84 5.74 22.67 -0.19
CA LEU A 84 5.27 22.37 1.17
C LEU A 84 4.88 23.62 1.96
N ARG A 85 5.63 24.72 1.83
CA ARG A 85 5.28 25.99 2.48
C ARG A 85 3.98 26.57 1.93
N ILE A 86 3.77 26.49 0.61
CA ILE A 86 2.52 26.90 -0.04
C ILE A 86 1.38 26.04 0.50
N VAL A 87 1.47 24.72 0.36
CA VAL A 87 0.44 23.75 0.79
C VAL A 87 0.07 23.96 2.26
N ASN A 88 1.05 24.10 3.16
CA ASN A 88 0.81 24.30 4.59
C ASN A 88 0.17 25.66 4.93
N SER A 89 0.26 26.66 4.04
CA SER A 89 -0.37 27.97 4.21
C SER A 89 -1.79 28.04 3.64
N LEU A 90 -2.23 27.01 2.90
CA LEU A 90 -3.58 26.95 2.32
C LEU A 90 -4.61 26.46 3.36
N SER A 91 -5.83 26.99 3.26
CA SER A 91 -7.00 26.41 3.94
C SER A 91 -7.32 25.02 3.37
N GLN A 92 -8.07 24.22 4.11
CA GLN A 92 -8.46 22.87 3.67
C GLN A 92 -9.16 22.88 2.29
N GLN A 93 -10.12 23.79 2.09
CA GLN A 93 -10.80 23.96 0.80
C GLN A 93 -9.84 24.33 -0.35
N ASN A 94 -8.79 25.10 -0.07
CA ASN A 94 -7.82 25.45 -1.10
C ASN A 94 -6.81 24.33 -1.35
N LYS A 95 -6.54 23.46 -0.37
CA LYS A 95 -5.76 22.23 -0.60
C LYS A 95 -6.53 21.27 -1.50
N GLU A 96 -7.83 21.08 -1.27
CA GLU A 96 -8.70 20.28 -2.15
C GLU A 96 -8.65 20.79 -3.59
N LYS A 97 -8.87 22.09 -3.81
CA LYS A 97 -8.75 22.71 -5.14
C LYS A 97 -7.36 22.58 -5.77
N LEU A 98 -6.30 22.63 -4.96
CA LEU A 98 -4.94 22.44 -5.44
C LEU A 98 -4.75 21.01 -5.96
N VAL A 99 -5.25 20.02 -5.23
CA VAL A 99 -5.22 18.61 -5.67
C VAL A 99 -6.07 18.42 -6.92
N GLU A 100 -7.28 18.99 -6.98
CA GLU A 100 -8.12 18.96 -8.19
C GLU A 100 -7.37 19.52 -9.42
N TYR A 101 -6.68 20.65 -9.24
CA TYR A 101 -5.90 21.28 -10.30
C TYR A 101 -4.67 20.46 -10.68
N ALA A 102 -3.96 19.87 -9.72
CA ALA A 102 -2.83 18.99 -9.97
C ALA A 102 -3.26 17.73 -10.74
N THR A 103 -4.38 17.09 -10.34
CA THR A 103 -4.97 15.96 -11.05
C THR A 103 -5.37 16.36 -12.47
N PHE A 104 -5.95 17.54 -12.66
CA PHE A 104 -6.26 18.07 -13.99
C PHE A 104 -5.00 18.26 -14.84
N LEU A 105 -3.93 18.84 -14.30
CA LEU A 105 -2.68 19.02 -15.04
C LEU A 105 -2.03 17.70 -15.46
N ALA A 106 -2.05 16.70 -14.58
CA ALA A 106 -1.42 15.42 -14.85
C ALA A 106 -2.23 14.54 -15.82
N THR A 107 -3.56 14.66 -15.82
CA THR A 107 -4.43 13.65 -16.42
C THR A 107 -5.47 14.21 -17.40
N GLY A 108 -5.64 15.54 -17.44
CA GLY A 108 -6.71 16.23 -18.18
C GLY A 108 -8.09 16.17 -17.51
N ARG A 109 -8.24 15.45 -16.39
CA ARG A 109 -9.53 15.23 -15.73
C ARG A 109 -9.94 16.40 -14.86
N LYS A 110 -11.21 16.81 -15.00
CA LYS A 110 -11.86 17.66 -14.00
C LYS A 110 -12.47 16.78 -12.93
N VAL A 111 -11.76 16.64 -11.81
CA VAL A 111 -12.22 15.88 -10.65
C VAL A 111 -12.70 16.86 -9.60
N LYS A 112 -13.77 16.49 -8.88
CA LYS A 112 -14.19 17.19 -7.68
C LYS A 112 -13.76 16.37 -6.47
N ILE A 113 -13.01 16.97 -5.56
CA ILE A 113 -12.55 16.34 -4.33
C ILE A 113 -13.28 16.97 -3.16
N ASP A 114 -14.07 16.16 -2.46
CA ASP A 114 -14.83 16.60 -1.29
C ASP A 114 -14.03 16.43 0.03
N ALA A 115 -12.99 15.57 0.03
CA ALA A 115 -12.12 15.32 1.19
C ALA A 115 -10.77 14.73 0.77
N LEU A 116 -9.73 14.98 1.58
CA LEU A 116 -8.38 14.44 1.40
C LEU A 116 -8.03 13.50 2.55
N PHE A 117 -7.56 12.30 2.22
CA PHE A 117 -7.10 11.28 3.16
C PHE A 117 -5.66 10.86 2.83
N GLU A 118 -5.02 10.18 3.79
CA GLU A 118 -3.61 9.75 3.67
C GLU A 118 -3.48 8.34 3.13
N THR A 119 -4.51 7.50 3.30
CA THR A 119 -4.43 6.07 2.98
C THR A 119 -5.53 5.59 2.03
N PRO A 120 -5.26 4.57 1.20
CA PRO A 120 -6.28 3.95 0.35
C PRO A 120 -7.51 3.45 1.11
N SER A 121 -7.30 2.94 2.33
CA SER A 121 -8.35 2.44 3.21
C SER A 121 -9.33 3.54 3.64
N GLU A 122 -8.84 4.76 3.90
CA GLU A 122 -9.70 5.91 4.26
C GLU A 122 -10.53 6.39 3.07
N TYR A 123 -9.95 6.43 1.86
CA TYR A 123 -10.74 6.72 0.65
C TYR A 123 -11.83 5.66 0.45
N ALA A 124 -11.50 4.37 0.55
CA ALA A 124 -12.49 3.31 0.41
C ALA A 124 -13.64 3.47 1.42
N LYS A 125 -13.31 3.77 2.69
CA LYS A 125 -14.29 4.02 3.74
C LYS A 125 -15.18 5.24 3.42
N TYR A 126 -14.58 6.35 3.00
CA TYR A 126 -15.34 7.55 2.63
C TYR A 126 -16.36 7.26 1.52
N TYR A 127 -15.95 6.53 0.47
CA TYR A 127 -16.87 6.15 -0.61
C TYR A 127 -17.97 5.20 -0.15
N LEU A 128 -17.68 4.29 0.79
CA LEU A 128 -18.69 3.41 1.39
C LEU A 128 -19.70 4.13 2.28
N GLU A 129 -19.29 5.21 2.95
CA GLU A 129 -20.16 5.92 3.89
C GLU A 129 -20.98 7.02 3.18
N GLU A 130 -20.37 7.72 2.24
CA GLU A 130 -20.95 8.94 1.64
C GLU A 130 -21.49 8.75 0.23
N LYS A 131 -21.02 7.75 -0.52
CA LYS A 131 -21.33 7.59 -1.95
C LYS A 131 -22.05 6.29 -2.28
N ILE A 132 -21.85 5.25 -1.49
CA ILE A 132 -22.47 3.94 -1.66
C ILE A 132 -23.40 3.75 -0.46
N GLU A 133 -24.70 3.51 -0.67
CA GLU A 133 -25.57 3.05 0.42
C GLU A 133 -25.01 1.70 0.90
N HIS A 134 -24.30 1.67 2.04
CA HIS A 134 -23.49 0.55 2.56
C HIS A 134 -24.26 -0.78 2.59
N SER A 135 -24.30 -1.46 1.44
CA SER A 135 -25.07 -2.67 1.19
C SER A 135 -24.16 -3.69 0.52
N LEU A 136 -23.96 -4.81 1.21
CA LEU A 136 -23.15 -5.91 0.70
C LEU A 136 -24.04 -6.90 -0.07
N PRO A 137 -23.57 -7.43 -1.22
CA PRO A 137 -22.29 -7.14 -1.86
C PRO A 137 -22.27 -5.77 -2.57
N ILE A 138 -21.14 -5.06 -2.51
CA ILE A 138 -21.01 -3.74 -3.16
C ILE A 138 -21.24 -3.84 -4.67
N ASP A 139 -22.11 -2.98 -5.20
CA ASP A 139 -22.32 -2.82 -6.64
C ASP A 139 -21.26 -1.86 -7.23
N ILE A 140 -20.17 -2.45 -7.69
CA ILE A 140 -19.04 -1.70 -8.23
C ILE A 140 -19.35 -1.05 -9.58
N TYR A 141 -20.28 -1.62 -10.36
CA TYR A 141 -20.68 -1.06 -11.65
C TYR A 141 -21.52 0.20 -11.46
N ARG A 142 -22.40 0.21 -10.45
CA ARG A 142 -23.11 1.42 -10.03
C ARG A 142 -22.13 2.50 -9.58
N LEU A 143 -21.13 2.17 -8.75
CA LEU A 143 -20.10 3.13 -8.34
C LEU A 143 -19.36 3.73 -9.57
N ALA A 144 -18.95 2.89 -10.52
CA ALA A 144 -18.29 3.36 -11.74
C ALA A 144 -19.17 4.35 -12.51
N LYS A 145 -20.47 4.04 -12.65
CA LYS A 145 -21.45 4.91 -13.29
C LYS A 145 -21.62 6.24 -12.56
N ASP A 146 -21.71 6.21 -11.23
CA ASP A 146 -21.87 7.40 -10.39
C ASP A 146 -20.62 8.30 -10.43
N LEU A 147 -19.45 7.71 -10.64
CA LEU A 147 -18.18 8.39 -10.89
C LEU A 147 -18.04 8.92 -12.34
N GLY A 148 -19.00 8.62 -13.23
CA GLY A 148 -18.95 8.98 -14.64
C GLY A 148 -17.97 8.14 -15.47
N ILE A 149 -17.52 7.00 -14.96
CA ILE A 149 -16.63 6.06 -15.64
C ILE A 149 -17.45 5.18 -16.57
N ARG A 150 -17.11 5.18 -17.86
CA ARG A 150 -17.74 4.28 -18.83
C ARG A 150 -17.00 2.96 -18.87
N ILE A 151 -17.73 1.85 -18.77
CA ILE A 151 -17.18 0.50 -18.83
C ILE A 151 -17.52 -0.10 -20.19
N PHE A 152 -16.51 -0.65 -20.87
CA PHE A 152 -16.68 -1.45 -22.07
C PHE A 152 -15.99 -2.80 -21.87
N GLU A 153 -16.50 -3.82 -22.54
CA GLU A 153 -15.81 -5.10 -22.64
C GLU A 153 -15.21 -5.24 -24.04
N ASP A 154 -13.95 -5.64 -24.12
CA ASP A 154 -13.27 -5.93 -25.39
C ASP A 154 -12.27 -7.09 -25.25
N ASP A 155 -11.76 -7.61 -26.36
CA ASP A 155 -10.65 -8.56 -26.32
C ASP A 155 -9.35 -7.77 -26.12
N LEU A 156 -8.71 -7.94 -24.96
CA LEU A 156 -7.49 -7.21 -24.63
C LEU A 156 -6.24 -8.05 -24.88
N ASP A 157 -5.21 -7.40 -25.44
CA ASP A 157 -3.89 -7.99 -25.66
C ASP A 157 -2.87 -7.61 -24.58
N GLU A 158 -3.20 -6.66 -23.71
CA GLU A 158 -2.25 -6.05 -22.78
C GLU A 158 -2.51 -6.40 -21.30
N GLY A 159 -3.69 -6.89 -20.94
CA GLY A 159 -4.01 -7.33 -19.59
C GLY A 159 -5.49 -7.65 -19.41
N GLU A 160 -5.90 -7.86 -18.15
CA GLU A 160 -7.29 -8.18 -17.78
C GLU A 160 -8.22 -6.96 -17.76
N GLY A 161 -7.65 -5.77 -17.58
CA GLY A 161 -8.41 -4.54 -17.69
C GLY A 161 -7.50 -3.34 -17.81
N ILE A 162 -8.01 -2.30 -18.48
CA ILE A 162 -7.27 -1.06 -18.73
C ILE A 162 -8.16 0.09 -18.31
N LEU A 163 -7.63 0.95 -17.45
CA LEU A 163 -8.21 2.25 -17.14
C LEU A 163 -7.52 3.30 -17.99
N ILE A 164 -8.31 4.07 -18.73
CA ILE A 164 -7.85 5.21 -19.54
C ILE A 164 -8.52 6.46 -18.97
N GLN A 165 -7.72 7.46 -18.64
CA GLN A 165 -8.17 8.57 -17.82
C GLN A 165 -8.09 9.94 -18.53
N ILE A 166 -8.02 9.95 -19.87
CA ILE A 166 -7.91 11.18 -20.67
C ILE A 166 -9.31 11.68 -21.03
N ASP A 167 -9.60 12.95 -20.75
CA ASP A 167 -10.89 13.67 -20.95
C ASP A 167 -12.10 13.06 -20.23
N HIS A 168 -12.46 11.82 -20.59
CA HIS A 168 -13.53 11.03 -19.99
C HIS A 168 -13.01 9.67 -19.56
N PRO A 169 -13.13 9.30 -18.27
CA PRO A 169 -12.60 8.04 -17.80
C PRO A 169 -13.33 6.85 -18.41
N ILE A 170 -12.54 5.91 -18.92
CA ILE A 170 -13.01 4.67 -19.53
C ILE A 170 -12.28 3.50 -18.86
N ILE A 171 -13.03 2.45 -18.56
CA ILE A 171 -12.46 1.15 -18.20
C ILE A 171 -12.81 0.15 -19.30
N LEU A 172 -11.79 -0.50 -19.86
CA LEU A 172 -11.91 -1.64 -20.73
C LEU A 172 -11.67 -2.90 -19.90
N LEU A 173 -12.59 -3.85 -19.92
CA LEU A 173 -12.42 -5.16 -19.28
C LEU A 173 -12.27 -6.25 -20.35
N ASP A 174 -11.34 -7.18 -20.14
CA ASP A 174 -11.15 -8.30 -21.06
C ASP A 174 -12.37 -9.24 -21.03
N ARG A 175 -13.02 -9.42 -22.19
CA ARG A 175 -14.14 -10.36 -22.36
C ARG A 175 -13.78 -11.78 -21.98
N LYS A 176 -12.49 -12.15 -22.10
CA LYS A 176 -11.98 -13.49 -21.79
C LYS A 176 -12.00 -13.81 -20.29
N ILE A 177 -12.20 -12.84 -19.40
CA ILE A 177 -12.34 -13.10 -17.96
C ILE A 177 -13.64 -13.88 -17.71
N PRO A 178 -13.57 -15.14 -17.26
CA PRO A 178 -14.75 -16.01 -17.24
C PRO A 178 -15.60 -15.88 -15.98
N TYR A 179 -15.06 -15.28 -14.91
CA TYR A 179 -15.70 -15.23 -13.59
C TYR A 179 -16.09 -13.80 -13.21
N GLU A 180 -17.35 -13.59 -12.85
CA GLU A 180 -17.87 -12.29 -12.45
C GLU A 180 -17.14 -11.71 -11.23
N THR A 181 -16.82 -12.55 -10.23
CA THR A 181 -16.07 -12.13 -9.05
C THR A 181 -14.66 -11.62 -9.38
N ARG A 182 -14.05 -12.09 -10.48
CA ARG A 182 -12.75 -11.62 -10.96
C ARG A 182 -12.91 -10.29 -11.71
N ARG A 183 -13.91 -10.17 -12.58
CA ARG A 183 -14.26 -8.89 -13.25
C ARG A 183 -14.52 -7.79 -12.23
N LYS A 184 -15.33 -8.10 -11.20
CA LYS A 184 -15.65 -7.21 -10.09
C LYS A 184 -14.40 -6.71 -9.35
N PHE A 185 -13.46 -7.60 -9.05
CA PHE A 185 -12.22 -7.22 -8.38
C PHE A 185 -11.33 -6.36 -9.28
N THR A 186 -11.14 -6.74 -10.55
CA THR A 186 -10.39 -5.95 -11.54
C THR A 186 -10.98 -4.55 -11.68
N LEU A 187 -12.31 -4.44 -11.75
CA LEU A 187 -13.01 -3.17 -11.82
C LEU A 187 -12.81 -2.32 -10.55
N ALA A 188 -12.91 -2.92 -9.37
CA ALA A 188 -12.66 -2.20 -8.10
C ALA A 188 -11.22 -1.69 -7.98
N LEU A 189 -10.25 -2.47 -8.43
CA LEU A 189 -8.84 -2.06 -8.50
C LEU A 189 -8.64 -0.85 -9.41
N LEU A 190 -9.15 -0.92 -10.65
CA LEU A 190 -9.05 0.18 -11.61
C LEU A 190 -9.79 1.43 -11.13
N ILE A 191 -10.94 1.28 -10.45
CA ILE A 191 -11.61 2.41 -9.79
C ILE A 191 -10.76 2.98 -8.66
N GLY A 192 -10.01 2.17 -7.92
CA GLY A 192 -9.00 2.63 -6.96
C GLY A 192 -7.98 3.56 -7.60
N HIS A 193 -7.40 3.19 -8.75
CA HIS A 193 -6.52 4.08 -9.51
C HIS A 193 -7.20 5.36 -10.02
N TYR A 194 -8.52 5.35 -10.17
CA TYR A 194 -9.26 6.56 -10.52
C TYR A 194 -9.49 7.48 -9.32
N ILE A 195 -9.75 6.92 -8.15
CA ILE A 195 -10.12 7.66 -6.94
C ILE A 195 -8.91 8.22 -6.20
N LEU A 196 -7.81 7.48 -6.13
CA LEU A 196 -6.64 7.88 -5.36
C LEU A 196 -5.95 9.08 -6.01
N PRO A 197 -5.86 10.25 -5.34
CA PRO A 197 -5.48 11.49 -6.01
C PRO A 197 -4.00 11.56 -6.41
N TRP A 198 -3.15 10.69 -5.84
CA TRP A 198 -1.75 10.56 -6.24
C TRP A 198 -1.52 9.53 -7.37
N HIS A 199 -2.57 8.85 -7.84
CA HIS A 199 -2.50 7.96 -9.01
C HIS A 199 -2.70 8.78 -10.30
N LEU A 200 -1.60 9.34 -10.80
CA LEU A 200 -1.61 10.39 -11.81
C LEU A 200 -1.24 9.92 -13.23
N LYS A 201 -1.05 8.62 -13.48
CA LYS A 201 -0.78 8.12 -14.83
C LYS A 201 -2.00 8.32 -15.73
N SER A 202 -1.77 8.46 -17.05
CA SER A 202 -2.84 8.58 -18.03
C SER A 202 -3.61 7.27 -18.24
N SER A 203 -2.97 6.14 -17.91
CA SER A 203 -3.58 4.82 -17.95
C SER A 203 -2.97 3.88 -16.92
N TYR A 204 -3.77 2.89 -16.51
CA TYR A 204 -3.38 1.79 -15.61
C TYR A 204 -3.85 0.47 -16.19
N ILE A 205 -3.03 -0.58 -16.08
CA ILE A 205 -3.30 -1.90 -16.65
C ILE A 205 -3.27 -2.94 -15.53
N SER A 206 -4.39 -3.65 -15.35
CA SER A 206 -4.47 -4.75 -14.40
C SER A 206 -3.99 -6.06 -15.03
N ARG A 207 -3.08 -6.77 -14.36
CA ARG A 207 -2.47 -8.04 -14.79
C ARG A 207 -1.92 -7.96 -16.21
N LYS A 208 -0.90 -7.13 -16.38
CA LYS A 208 -0.24 -6.92 -17.66
C LYS A 208 0.25 -8.22 -18.29
N TYR A 209 -0.03 -8.38 -19.57
CA TYR A 209 0.45 -9.46 -20.43
C TYR A 209 1.85 -9.12 -20.94
N ASP A 210 2.80 -10.05 -20.77
CA ASP A 210 4.17 -9.82 -21.24
C ASP A 210 4.33 -10.29 -22.69
N LYS A 211 4.41 -9.34 -23.63
CA LYS A 211 4.47 -9.63 -25.07
C LYS A 211 5.87 -10.11 -25.54
N ASN A 212 6.91 -10.11 -24.70
CA ASN A 212 8.29 -10.39 -25.13
C ASN A 212 8.82 -11.78 -24.70
N THR A 213 8.26 -12.85 -25.25
CA THR A 213 8.81 -14.22 -25.13
C THR A 213 10.02 -14.49 -26.03
N LYS A 214 10.96 -13.54 -26.14
CA LYS A 214 12.27 -13.74 -26.83
C LYS A 214 13.49 -13.62 -25.92
N HIS A 215 13.30 -13.35 -24.62
CA HIS A 215 14.39 -13.30 -23.63
C HIS A 215 14.56 -14.60 -22.81
N ASN A 216 14.00 -15.72 -23.29
CA ASN A 216 14.15 -17.02 -22.61
C ASN A 216 15.50 -17.72 -22.85
N GLU A 217 16.39 -17.18 -23.69
CA GLU A 217 17.71 -17.80 -23.90
C GLU A 217 18.80 -17.27 -22.94
N GLU A 218 18.63 -16.09 -22.34
CA GLU A 218 19.61 -15.52 -21.39
C GLU A 218 19.30 -15.83 -19.91
N ILE A 219 18.11 -16.36 -19.59
CA ILE A 219 17.71 -16.80 -18.23
C ILE A 219 18.30 -18.18 -17.87
N LYS A 220 19.33 -18.65 -18.59
CA LYS A 220 20.08 -19.87 -18.23
C LYS A 220 21.22 -19.65 -17.23
N GLN A 221 21.40 -18.42 -16.72
CA GLN A 221 22.43 -18.13 -15.71
C GLN A 221 21.84 -17.51 -14.43
N GLY A 222 21.08 -18.32 -13.69
CA GLY A 222 21.22 -18.39 -12.23
C GLY A 222 20.94 -17.13 -11.40
N LYS A 223 20.01 -16.26 -11.80
CA LYS A 223 19.37 -15.31 -10.88
C LYS A 223 17.86 -15.35 -11.09
N HIS A 224 17.13 -15.50 -9.99
CA HIS A 224 15.68 -15.62 -9.94
C HIS A 224 14.99 -14.46 -10.65
N GLU A 225 14.48 -14.71 -11.86
CA GLU A 225 13.38 -13.96 -12.48
C GLU A 225 12.60 -14.95 -13.35
N GLU A 226 11.52 -15.53 -12.79
CA GLU A 226 10.44 -16.07 -13.61
C GLU A 226 9.56 -14.89 -14.02
N THR A 227 9.85 -14.27 -15.16
CA THR A 227 9.01 -13.24 -15.79
C THR A 227 8.52 -13.75 -17.13
N LEU A 228 7.22 -14.06 -17.22
CA LEU A 228 6.47 -14.24 -18.47
C LEU A 228 4.97 -14.42 -18.19
N PHE A 229 4.15 -13.41 -18.55
CA PHE A 229 2.68 -13.36 -18.47
C PHE A 229 2.05 -13.64 -17.07
N GLY A 230 1.24 -12.72 -16.54
CA GLY A 230 0.27 -13.09 -15.47
C GLY A 230 0.79 -13.05 -14.03
N HIS A 231 1.66 -12.08 -13.69
CA HIS A 231 1.90 -11.74 -12.29
C HIS A 231 0.57 -11.44 -11.59
N SER A 232 0.44 -11.95 -10.36
CA SER A 232 -0.71 -11.65 -9.52
C SER A 232 -0.72 -10.16 -9.27
N THR A 233 -1.82 -9.45 -9.54
CA THR A 233 -1.96 -8.06 -9.07
C THR A 233 -1.76 -7.96 -7.56
N LEU A 234 -2.12 -9.02 -6.83
CA LEU A 234 -1.88 -9.13 -5.38
C LEU A 234 -0.41 -9.37 -4.97
N LEU A 235 0.49 -9.70 -5.89
CA LEU A 235 1.93 -9.91 -5.64
C LEU A 235 2.71 -9.06 -6.65
N THR A 236 2.81 -7.78 -6.33
CA THR A 236 3.43 -6.74 -7.16
C THR A 236 4.37 -5.92 -6.28
N GLU A 237 5.44 -5.40 -6.89
CA GLU A 237 6.33 -4.42 -6.27
C GLU A 237 5.97 -2.99 -6.67
N GLU A 238 5.01 -2.82 -7.60
CA GLU A 238 4.51 -1.51 -8.00
C GLU A 238 3.62 -0.92 -6.89
N VAL A 239 4.11 0.14 -6.24
CA VAL A 239 3.44 0.78 -5.08
C VAL A 239 2.01 1.19 -5.39
N GLU A 240 1.74 1.85 -6.52
CA GLU A 240 0.38 2.27 -6.89
C GLU A 240 -0.56 1.07 -7.07
N GLU A 241 -0.05 -0.08 -7.54
CA GLU A 241 -0.87 -1.29 -7.67
C GLU A 241 -1.16 -1.89 -6.28
N MET A 242 -0.19 -1.87 -5.35
CA MET A 242 -0.42 -2.28 -3.95
C MET A 242 -1.49 -1.39 -3.28
N GLU A 243 -1.42 -0.08 -3.49
CA GLU A 243 -2.37 0.89 -2.96
C GLU A 243 -3.77 0.72 -3.56
N ALA A 244 -3.88 0.50 -4.87
CA ALA A 244 -5.15 0.21 -5.53
C ALA A 244 -5.76 -1.12 -5.08
N ASN A 245 -4.95 -2.15 -4.82
CA ASN A 245 -5.43 -3.39 -4.21
C ASN A 245 -5.96 -3.14 -2.80
N GLN A 246 -5.25 -2.37 -1.98
CA GLN A 246 -5.69 -2.03 -0.64
C GLN A 246 -7.02 -1.27 -0.67
N PHE A 247 -7.19 -0.32 -1.60
CA PHE A 247 -8.47 0.35 -1.83
C PHE A 247 -9.57 -0.66 -2.18
N ALA A 248 -9.35 -1.51 -3.19
CA ALA A 248 -10.33 -2.49 -3.65
C ALA A 248 -10.73 -3.48 -2.56
N PHE A 249 -9.77 -3.92 -1.74
CA PHE A 249 -10.01 -4.78 -0.58
C PHE A 249 -10.89 -4.11 0.46
N ASN A 250 -10.57 -2.87 0.86
CA ASN A 250 -11.35 -2.14 1.85
C ASN A 250 -12.74 -1.74 1.34
N LEU A 251 -12.88 -1.53 0.03
CA LEU A 251 -14.16 -1.23 -0.61
C LEU A 251 -15.04 -2.49 -0.65
N LEU A 252 -14.53 -3.58 -1.20
CA LEU A 252 -15.32 -4.80 -1.43
C LEU A 252 -15.55 -5.61 -0.15
N MET A 253 -14.62 -5.55 0.81
CA MET A 253 -14.67 -6.28 2.07
C MET A 253 -14.26 -5.35 3.23
N PRO A 254 -15.19 -4.48 3.67
CA PRO A 254 -14.89 -3.46 4.67
C PRO A 254 -14.47 -4.07 6.00
N ALA A 255 -13.47 -3.47 6.64
CA ALA A 255 -12.90 -3.98 7.89
C ALA A 255 -13.95 -4.11 9.02
N LYS A 256 -14.96 -3.23 9.05
CA LYS A 256 -16.06 -3.26 10.03
C LYS A 256 -16.90 -4.54 9.90
N ASP A 257 -17.28 -4.91 8.68
CA ASP A 257 -18.06 -6.09 8.38
C ASP A 257 -17.25 -7.38 8.61
N LEU A 258 -15.98 -7.39 8.18
CA LEU A 258 -15.07 -8.51 8.43
C LEU A 258 -14.86 -8.73 9.93
N LYS A 259 -14.71 -7.66 10.72
CA LYS A 259 -14.67 -7.74 12.18
C LYS A 259 -15.86 -8.53 12.72
N SER A 260 -17.07 -8.19 12.32
CA SER A 260 -18.28 -8.87 12.81
C SER A 260 -18.40 -10.32 12.32
N ASP A 261 -17.84 -10.63 11.15
CA ASP A 261 -17.97 -11.97 10.55
C ASP A 261 -16.96 -12.98 11.13
N ILE A 262 -15.78 -12.51 11.56
CA ILE A 262 -14.59 -13.37 11.83
C ILE A 262 -14.18 -13.37 13.31
N ILE A 263 -14.75 -12.51 14.16
CA ILE A 263 -14.21 -12.28 15.53
C ILE A 263 -14.26 -13.48 16.48
N ASP A 264 -15.04 -14.56 16.23
CA ASP A 264 -15.34 -15.47 17.35
C ASP A 264 -15.23 -17.00 17.19
N LYS A 265 -15.21 -17.66 16.02
CA LYS A 265 -15.25 -19.16 16.02
C LYS A 265 -14.69 -19.85 14.79
N ASN A 266 -13.59 -20.59 14.96
CA ASN A 266 -13.22 -21.76 14.13
C ASN A 266 -13.62 -21.56 12.66
N ASP A 267 -13.09 -20.53 12.01
CA ASP A 267 -13.47 -20.19 10.65
C ASP A 267 -12.96 -21.29 9.73
N THR A 268 -13.89 -22.18 9.39
CA THR A 268 -13.57 -23.27 8.50
C THR A 268 -13.53 -22.74 7.07
N MET A 269 -12.69 -23.34 6.24
CA MET A 269 -12.58 -22.98 4.82
C MET A 269 -13.95 -23.00 4.12
N GLU A 270 -14.86 -23.88 4.54
CA GLU A 270 -16.25 -23.94 4.05
C GLU A 270 -17.04 -22.65 4.35
N LYS A 271 -16.98 -22.15 5.60
CA LYS A 271 -17.67 -20.91 6.00
C LYS A 271 -17.07 -19.70 5.31
N LEU A 272 -15.75 -19.61 5.20
CA LEU A 272 -15.07 -18.52 4.51
C LEU A 272 -15.45 -18.51 3.03
N LYS A 273 -15.58 -19.68 2.41
CA LYS A 273 -16.07 -19.81 1.03
C LYS A 273 -17.52 -19.33 0.89
N GLU A 274 -18.40 -19.72 1.81
CA GLU A 274 -19.79 -19.25 1.83
C GLU A 274 -19.87 -17.73 2.01
N LEU A 275 -19.06 -17.17 2.91
CA LEU A 275 -18.98 -15.73 3.15
C LEU A 275 -18.51 -14.96 1.91
N ALA A 276 -17.45 -15.46 1.25
CA ALA A 276 -16.92 -14.88 0.02
C ALA A 276 -17.98 -14.87 -1.10
N ASP A 277 -18.69 -15.98 -1.29
CA ASP A 277 -19.70 -16.12 -2.35
C ASP A 277 -20.98 -15.33 -2.05
N LYS A 278 -21.55 -15.49 -0.86
CA LYS A 278 -22.89 -15.01 -0.52
C LYS A 278 -22.93 -13.57 -0.02
N LYS A 279 -21.99 -13.17 0.84
CA LYS A 279 -22.00 -11.83 1.46
C LYS A 279 -21.24 -10.81 0.62
N TYR A 280 -20.00 -11.13 0.23
CA TYR A 280 -19.11 -10.16 -0.42
C TYR A 280 -19.12 -10.25 -1.95
N ASN A 281 -19.54 -11.39 -2.50
CA ASN A 281 -19.46 -11.72 -3.93
C ASN A 281 -18.04 -11.50 -4.47
N VAL A 282 -17.08 -12.19 -3.85
CA VAL A 282 -15.66 -12.21 -4.24
C VAL A 282 -15.16 -13.65 -4.30
N SER A 283 -14.02 -13.87 -4.93
CA SER A 283 -13.40 -15.19 -4.88
C SER A 283 -12.89 -15.51 -3.47
N LEU A 284 -12.90 -16.79 -3.08
CA LEU A 284 -12.30 -17.23 -1.81
C LEU A 284 -10.85 -16.77 -1.70
N PHE A 285 -10.08 -16.85 -2.78
CA PHE A 285 -8.69 -16.37 -2.83
C PHE A 285 -8.57 -14.89 -2.42
N VAL A 286 -9.44 -14.02 -2.96
CA VAL A 286 -9.47 -12.59 -2.61
C VAL A 286 -9.83 -12.39 -1.14
N LEU A 287 -10.83 -13.11 -0.61
CA LEU A 287 -11.18 -13.03 0.82
C LEU A 287 -10.02 -13.47 1.71
N LEU A 288 -9.37 -14.60 1.42
CA LEU A 288 -8.27 -15.10 2.25
C LEU A 288 -7.09 -14.13 2.27
N ASN A 289 -6.73 -13.53 1.14
CA ASN A 289 -5.68 -12.52 1.11
C ASN A 289 -6.05 -11.27 1.91
N ARG A 290 -7.34 -10.88 1.90
CA ARG A 290 -7.84 -9.82 2.77
C ARG A 290 -7.75 -10.19 4.26
N LEU A 291 -7.90 -11.46 4.63
CA LEU A 291 -7.69 -11.87 6.02
C LEU A 291 -6.26 -11.65 6.48
N VAL A 292 -5.28 -11.82 5.60
CA VAL A 292 -3.87 -11.53 5.90
C VAL A 292 -3.67 -10.04 6.15
N ASP A 293 -4.20 -9.17 5.28
CA ASP A 293 -4.12 -7.70 5.48
C ASP A 293 -4.88 -7.22 6.74
N PHE A 294 -5.97 -7.89 7.10
CA PHE A 294 -6.81 -7.53 8.26
C PHE A 294 -6.30 -8.08 9.60
N ALA A 295 -5.65 -9.25 9.58
CA ALA A 295 -5.22 -9.98 10.77
C ALA A 295 -3.94 -10.80 10.46
N ASP A 296 -2.90 -10.08 10.07
CA ASP A 296 -1.56 -10.57 9.70
C ASP A 296 -0.85 -11.35 10.82
N GLU A 297 -1.19 -11.08 12.08
CA GLU A 297 -0.74 -11.85 13.25
C GLU A 297 -1.31 -13.28 13.29
N ILE A 298 -2.44 -13.52 12.61
CA ILE A 298 -3.21 -14.77 12.71
C ILE A 298 -3.08 -15.60 11.44
N TYR A 299 -3.17 -14.94 10.28
CA TYR A 299 -3.35 -15.62 9.00
C TYR A 299 -2.13 -15.52 8.10
N SER A 300 -1.92 -16.57 7.32
CA SER A 300 -1.03 -16.58 6.17
C SER A 300 -1.65 -17.44 5.08
N VAL A 301 -1.42 -17.09 3.81
CA VAL A 301 -2.06 -17.77 2.67
C VAL A 301 -0.99 -18.24 1.70
N VAL A 302 -1.13 -19.48 1.24
CA VAL A 302 -0.24 -20.08 0.23
C VAL A 302 -1.07 -20.63 -0.92
N GLN A 303 -0.62 -20.43 -2.14
CA GLN A 303 -1.12 -21.11 -3.32
C GLN A 303 -0.03 -22.03 -3.87
N SER A 304 -0.42 -23.26 -4.18
CA SER A 304 0.49 -24.25 -4.74
C SER A 304 -0.10 -24.96 -5.96
N GLN A 305 0.79 -25.45 -6.81
CA GLN A 305 0.48 -26.17 -8.04
C GLN A 305 1.64 -27.15 -8.31
N ASP A 306 1.33 -28.36 -8.78
CA ASP A 306 2.34 -29.36 -9.15
C ASP A 306 3.40 -29.60 -8.06
N SER A 307 2.94 -29.76 -6.80
CA SER A 307 3.77 -29.92 -5.59
C SER A 307 4.71 -28.76 -5.26
N LYS A 308 4.56 -27.61 -5.90
CA LYS A 308 5.38 -26.41 -5.68
C LYS A 308 4.54 -25.27 -5.14
N ILE A 309 5.16 -24.46 -4.27
CA ILE A 309 4.61 -23.17 -3.85
C ILE A 309 4.75 -22.20 -5.02
N ILE A 310 3.63 -21.69 -5.51
CA ILE A 310 3.59 -20.71 -6.61
C ILE A 310 3.33 -19.29 -6.14
N LYS A 311 2.67 -19.12 -4.98
CA LYS A 311 2.40 -17.81 -4.36
C LYS A 311 2.36 -17.93 -2.85
N SER A 312 2.93 -16.96 -2.17
CA SER A 312 2.90 -16.84 -0.71
C SER A 312 2.47 -15.44 -0.33
N PHE A 313 1.50 -15.35 0.57
CA PHE A 313 1.00 -14.11 1.17
C PHE A 313 1.29 -14.22 2.67
N PRO A 314 2.50 -13.82 3.10
CA PRO A 314 2.89 -13.93 4.49
C PRO A 314 2.08 -12.93 5.33
N GLY A 315 1.66 -13.38 6.51
CA GLY A 315 1.31 -12.46 7.58
C GLY A 315 2.59 -11.88 8.21
N LYS A 316 2.60 -11.68 9.53
CA LYS A 316 3.78 -11.16 10.23
C LYS A 316 4.98 -12.12 10.19
N ARG A 317 4.72 -13.42 10.05
CA ARG A 317 5.77 -14.45 9.98
C ARG A 317 6.18 -14.73 8.55
N SER A 318 7.48 -14.96 8.37
CA SER A 318 8.06 -15.24 7.06
C SER A 318 7.72 -16.65 6.58
N LEU A 319 7.05 -16.74 5.43
CA LEU A 319 6.75 -18.01 4.77
C LEU A 319 7.95 -18.54 3.97
N ILE A 320 8.09 -19.85 3.93
CA ILE A 320 8.90 -20.54 2.93
C ILE A 320 8.35 -20.14 1.55
N SER A 321 9.24 -19.64 0.70
CA SER A 321 8.90 -19.12 -0.62
C SER A 321 9.56 -19.96 -1.69
N PHE A 322 8.83 -20.25 -2.78
CA PHE A 322 9.34 -20.88 -4.00
C PHE A 322 10.10 -22.21 -3.78
N GLY A 323 9.47 -23.14 -3.07
CA GLY A 323 10.00 -24.49 -2.81
C GLY A 323 8.97 -25.59 -3.08
N GLU A 324 9.42 -26.84 -2.99
CA GLU A 324 8.51 -28.00 -2.92
C GLU A 324 7.73 -27.97 -1.61
N ILE A 325 6.48 -28.40 -1.67
CA ILE A 325 5.64 -28.48 -0.47
C ILE A 325 6.11 -29.65 0.38
N ASP A 326 6.29 -29.41 1.67
CA ASP A 326 6.65 -30.45 2.63
C ASP A 326 5.60 -31.58 2.64
N SER A 327 6.05 -32.84 2.55
CA SER A 327 5.17 -34.02 2.49
C SER A 327 4.25 -34.18 3.71
N ARG A 328 4.57 -33.55 4.84
CA ARG A 328 3.77 -33.54 6.07
C ARG A 328 2.56 -32.59 6.00
N SER A 329 2.55 -31.67 5.04
CA SER A 329 1.46 -30.73 4.82
C SER A 329 0.18 -31.42 4.33
N LYS A 330 -0.99 -30.84 4.65
CA LYS A 330 -2.27 -31.28 4.05
C LYS A 330 -2.32 -30.98 2.56
N ALA A 331 -1.72 -29.88 2.10
CA ALA A 331 -1.63 -29.50 0.69
C ALA A 331 -0.86 -30.53 -0.14
N ALA A 332 0.27 -31.05 0.38
CA ALA A 332 1.09 -32.05 -0.32
C ALA A 332 0.29 -33.32 -0.69
N SER A 333 -0.64 -33.72 0.19
CA SER A 333 -1.46 -34.91 -0.04
C SER A 333 -2.36 -34.80 -1.29
N PHE A 334 -2.71 -33.60 -1.75
CA PHE A 334 -3.49 -33.40 -2.98
C PHE A 334 -2.70 -33.66 -4.25
N PHE A 335 -1.37 -33.59 -4.23
CA PHE A 335 -0.55 -33.87 -5.41
C PHE A 335 -0.18 -35.34 -5.51
N ASN A 336 -0.08 -36.04 -4.37
CA ASN A 336 0.17 -37.49 -4.35
C ASN A 336 -1.09 -38.31 -4.66
N ASN A 337 -2.26 -37.84 -4.22
CA ASN A 337 -3.56 -38.47 -4.50
C ASN A 337 -4.61 -37.38 -4.79
N PRO A 338 -4.65 -36.88 -6.04
CA PRO A 338 -5.51 -35.77 -6.41
C PRO A 338 -6.98 -36.15 -6.35
N SER A 339 -7.77 -35.23 -5.78
CA SER A 339 -9.22 -35.39 -5.73
C SER A 339 -9.84 -35.06 -7.08
N VAL A 340 -10.84 -35.83 -7.49
CA VAL A 340 -11.61 -35.57 -8.72
C VAL A 340 -12.64 -34.45 -8.53
N LYS A 341 -12.89 -34.05 -7.29
CA LYS A 341 -13.82 -32.97 -6.91
C LYS A 341 -13.08 -31.97 -6.03
N GLU A 342 -13.69 -30.80 -5.86
CA GLU A 342 -13.20 -29.86 -4.85
C GLU A 342 -13.33 -30.50 -3.47
N GLU A 343 -12.23 -30.52 -2.73
CA GLU A 343 -12.11 -31.19 -1.43
C GLU A 343 -11.28 -30.30 -0.51
N ILE A 344 -11.64 -30.30 0.78
CA ILE A 344 -10.92 -29.58 1.83
C ILE A 344 -10.26 -30.61 2.75
N ARG A 345 -8.95 -30.46 2.97
CA ARG A 345 -8.17 -31.21 3.95
C ARG A 345 -7.66 -30.25 5.01
N LYS A 346 -7.84 -30.59 6.27
CA LYS A 346 -7.47 -29.74 7.41
C LYS A 346 -6.86 -30.51 8.56
N GLY A 347 -6.08 -29.82 9.38
CA GLY A 347 -5.50 -30.36 10.60
C GLY A 347 -4.24 -29.60 11.02
N GLU A 348 -3.72 -29.94 12.19
CA GLU A 348 -2.44 -29.41 12.65
C GLU A 348 -1.28 -30.07 11.88
N VAL A 349 -0.31 -29.25 11.48
CA VAL A 349 0.93 -29.66 10.84
C VAL A 349 2.11 -28.94 11.51
N PRO A 350 3.34 -29.48 11.47
CA PRO A 350 4.51 -28.77 11.96
C PRO A 350 4.65 -27.42 11.26
N ALA A 351 4.89 -26.34 12.00
CA ALA A 351 5.07 -25.00 11.44
C ALA A 351 6.26 -24.95 10.46
N SER A 352 7.26 -25.83 10.64
CA SER A 352 8.39 -26.00 9.71
C SER A 352 7.99 -26.44 8.30
N CYS A 353 6.74 -26.88 8.07
CA CYS A 353 6.24 -27.12 6.71
C CYS A 353 6.08 -25.83 5.90
N TRP A 354 5.91 -24.69 6.57
CA TRP A 354 5.46 -23.45 5.94
C TRP A 354 6.25 -22.20 6.33
N PHE A 355 6.91 -22.17 7.48
CA PHE A 355 7.56 -20.97 8.01
C PHE A 355 9.08 -21.13 8.16
N ASN A 356 9.82 -20.09 7.79
CA ASN A 356 11.29 -20.06 7.87
C ASN A 356 11.81 -19.97 9.33
N ASP A 357 11.00 -19.40 10.22
CA ASP A 357 11.31 -19.13 11.62
C ASP A 357 10.68 -20.16 12.58
N ALA A 358 10.22 -21.30 12.06
CA ALA A 358 9.54 -22.31 12.84
C ALA A 358 10.41 -22.88 13.97
N VAL A 359 9.87 -22.91 15.19
CA VAL A 359 10.54 -23.50 16.36
C VAL A 359 10.26 -25.01 16.41
N GLU A 360 11.14 -25.76 17.08
CA GLU A 360 10.97 -27.20 17.27
C GLU A 360 9.62 -27.52 17.95
N ASN A 361 8.90 -28.50 17.41
CA ASN A 361 7.55 -28.93 17.83
C ASN A 361 6.45 -27.86 17.73
N GLU A 362 6.71 -26.72 17.10
CA GLU A 362 5.69 -25.73 16.83
C GLU A 362 4.70 -26.27 15.78
N MET A 363 3.40 -26.06 16.02
CA MET A 363 2.32 -26.51 15.15
C MET A 363 1.53 -25.31 14.61
N VAL A 364 1.05 -25.44 13.38
CA VAL A 364 0.12 -24.49 12.75
C VAL A 364 -1.11 -25.24 12.27
N PHE A 365 -2.28 -24.61 12.35
CA PHE A 365 -3.49 -25.19 11.79
C PHE A 365 -3.55 -24.89 10.29
N GLU A 366 -3.59 -25.95 9.48
CA GLU A 366 -3.66 -25.86 8.03
C GLU A 366 -5.07 -26.22 7.55
N GLN A 367 -5.62 -25.40 6.65
CA GLN A 367 -6.81 -25.73 5.85
C GLN A 367 -6.47 -25.55 4.36
N SER A 368 -6.52 -26.64 3.61
CA SER A 368 -6.14 -26.67 2.19
C SER A 368 -7.32 -27.12 1.33
N ILE A 369 -7.67 -26.33 0.31
CA ILE A 369 -8.73 -26.61 -0.65
C ILE A 369 -8.16 -26.82 -2.05
N PHE A 370 -8.48 -27.96 -2.68
CA PHE A 370 -8.01 -28.28 -4.03
C PHE A 370 -9.03 -27.91 -5.10
N ASN A 371 -8.60 -27.18 -6.12
CA ASN A 371 -9.39 -26.89 -7.32
C ASN A 371 -8.93 -27.81 -8.48
N PRO A 372 -9.69 -28.87 -8.80
CA PRO A 372 -9.29 -29.82 -9.84
C PRO A 372 -9.28 -29.23 -11.25
N LYS A 373 -10.05 -28.17 -11.53
CA LYS A 373 -10.06 -27.51 -12.85
C LYS A 373 -8.75 -26.77 -13.13
N MET A 374 -8.10 -26.27 -12.09
CA MET A 374 -6.86 -25.50 -12.20
C MET A 374 -5.62 -26.29 -11.77
N GLY A 375 -5.79 -27.46 -11.17
CA GLY A 375 -4.69 -28.23 -10.56
C GLY A 375 -4.03 -27.51 -9.39
N ARG A 376 -4.74 -26.57 -8.73
CA ARG A 376 -4.17 -25.70 -7.68
C ARG A 376 -4.76 -26.01 -6.32
N VAL A 377 -3.92 -25.90 -5.29
CA VAL A 377 -4.34 -25.90 -3.89
C VAL A 377 -4.23 -24.48 -3.33
N LEU A 378 -5.26 -24.04 -2.61
CA LEU A 378 -5.25 -22.83 -1.82
C LEU A 378 -5.22 -23.21 -0.34
N THR A 379 -4.24 -22.71 0.39
CA THR A 379 -3.97 -23.07 1.78
C THR A 379 -4.09 -21.84 2.67
N LEU A 380 -4.93 -21.93 3.69
CA LEU A 380 -5.00 -20.99 4.80
C LEU A 380 -4.26 -21.58 6.00
N LEU A 381 -3.30 -20.82 6.52
CA LEU A 381 -2.59 -21.13 7.75
C LEU A 381 -3.13 -20.21 8.84
N THR A 382 -3.41 -20.81 10.01
CA THR A 382 -3.95 -20.09 11.16
C THR A 382 -3.12 -20.42 12.40
N PHE A 383 -2.54 -19.38 13.00
CA PHE A 383 -1.95 -19.49 14.33
C PHE A 383 -3.06 -19.41 15.38
N LYS A 384 -3.10 -20.41 16.26
CA LYS A 384 -3.99 -20.36 17.42
C LYS A 384 -3.56 -19.21 18.32
N LYS A 385 -4.52 -18.36 18.71
CA LYS A 385 -4.34 -17.42 19.82
C LYS A 385 -4.29 -18.16 21.15
#